data_AF-A0A7C3FAS1-F1
#
_entry.id   AF-A0A7C3FAS1-F1
#
_cell.length_a   1.000
_cell.length_b   1.000
_cell.length_c   1.000
_cell.angle_alpha   90.00
_cell.angle_beta   90.00
_cell.angle_gamma   90.00
#
_symmetry.space_group_name_H-M   'P 1'
#
loop_
_entity.id
_entity.type
_entity.pdbx_description
1 polymer ?
#
loop_
_entity_poly.entity_id
_entity_poly.type
_entity_poly.pdbx_seq_one_letter_code
_entity_poly.pdbx_strand_id
1 'polypeptide(L)'
;MHDLLYPSLKEAATWPLHEVLISSTWKEPMELTSILVARRGPEDFYAMGSFLVDQACLGVKSAFGRILDELEYRKLRAQMRRSQELIPGDINLAAKIVRESVAYARSFGIKPDPDITEALLMIQDADPNLCKETIPLGGIQGKPTFIAGPYDNIEKIVRTLEKHLGPDGFDMVIPLMPFIFEDEGDDEFIGLEDMDWDILDEEAFFEEEEP
;
A
#
# COMPACT_ATOMS: atom_id res chain seq x y z
N MET A 1 26.91 13.56 -28.45
CA MET A 1 25.59 12.91 -28.40
C MET A 1 25.82 11.52 -27.79
N HIS A 2 26.00 11.47 -26.48
CA HIS A 2 25.94 10.19 -25.76
C HIS A 2 24.47 10.01 -25.44
N ASP A 3 23.80 9.12 -26.16
CA ASP A 3 22.58 8.48 -25.64
C ASP A 3 23.01 7.67 -24.43
N LEU A 4 23.06 8.33 -23.26
CA LEU A 4 22.97 7.63 -21.99
C LEU A 4 21.55 7.07 -21.96
N LEU A 5 21.38 5.86 -22.49
CA LEU A 5 20.16 5.09 -22.31
C LEU A 5 19.95 4.98 -20.81
N TYR A 6 18.96 5.70 -20.29
CA TYR A 6 18.46 5.41 -18.95
C TYR A 6 18.08 3.92 -18.94
N PRO A 7 18.62 3.13 -18.00
CA PRO A 7 18.31 1.72 -17.94
C PRO A 7 16.80 1.55 -17.75
N SER A 8 16.21 0.54 -18.37
CA SER A 8 14.84 0.17 -18.04
C SER A 8 14.75 -0.33 -16.60
N LEU A 9 13.59 -0.20 -15.96
CA LEU A 9 13.38 -0.72 -14.61
C LEU A 9 13.70 -2.23 -14.51
N LYS A 10 13.45 -2.99 -15.59
CA LYS A 10 13.77 -4.42 -15.68
C LYS A 10 15.27 -4.70 -15.65
N GLU A 11 16.08 -3.88 -16.32
CA GLU A 11 17.55 -3.99 -16.26
C GLU A 11 18.05 -3.58 -14.88
N ALA A 12 17.51 -2.47 -14.36
CA ALA A 12 17.85 -1.93 -13.05
C ALA A 12 17.47 -2.88 -11.89
N ALA A 13 16.47 -3.74 -12.08
CA ALA A 13 16.08 -4.79 -11.13
C ALA A 13 17.16 -5.86 -10.88
N THR A 14 18.21 -5.91 -11.70
CA THR A 14 19.36 -6.81 -11.50
C THR A 14 20.50 -6.16 -10.72
N TRP A 15 20.38 -4.88 -10.38
CA TRP A 15 21.36 -4.21 -9.54
C TRP A 15 21.47 -4.84 -8.15
N PRO A 16 22.62 -4.70 -7.47
CA PRO A 16 22.79 -5.18 -6.10
C PRO A 16 21.72 -4.63 -5.15
N LEU A 17 21.16 -5.50 -4.32
CA LEU A 17 20.24 -5.11 -3.26
C LEU A 17 20.89 -4.07 -2.34
N HIS A 18 20.25 -2.93 -2.19
CA HIS A 18 20.72 -1.83 -1.35
C HIS A 18 20.12 -1.92 0.07
N GLU A 19 18.79 -1.89 0.16
CA GLU A 19 18.08 -2.06 1.42
C GLU A 19 16.66 -2.59 1.19
N VAL A 20 16.12 -3.21 2.24
CA VAL A 20 14.72 -3.55 2.38
C VAL A 20 14.24 -2.89 3.67
N LEU A 21 13.14 -2.15 3.59
CA LEU A 21 12.47 -1.53 4.72
C LEU A 21 11.03 -2.04 4.78
N ILE A 22 10.57 -2.38 5.98
CA ILE A 22 9.23 -2.89 6.24
C ILE A 22 8.67 -2.16 7.47
N SER A 23 7.39 -1.82 7.48
CA SER A 23 6.75 -1.24 8.67
C SER A 23 6.94 -2.13 9.90
N SER A 24 7.26 -1.55 11.06
CA SER A 24 7.50 -2.29 12.31
C SER A 24 6.28 -3.11 12.75
N THR A 25 5.09 -2.68 12.36
CA THR A 25 3.78 -3.29 12.63
C THR A 25 3.39 -4.39 11.64
N TRP A 26 4.27 -4.90 10.78
CA TRP A 26 3.89 -5.92 9.76
C TRP A 26 3.27 -7.22 10.30
N LYS A 27 3.42 -7.49 11.61
CA LYS A 27 2.76 -8.60 12.31
C LYS A 27 1.34 -8.29 12.79
N GLU A 28 0.87 -7.07 12.58
CA GLU A 28 -0.44 -6.58 12.99
C GLU A 28 -1.30 -6.45 11.72
N PRO A 29 -2.11 -7.46 11.37
CA PRO A 29 -2.79 -7.49 10.07
C PRO A 29 -3.81 -6.36 9.88
N MET A 30 -4.26 -5.75 10.97
CA MET A 30 -5.15 -4.57 10.98
C MET A 30 -4.44 -3.27 10.60
N GLU A 31 -3.11 -3.25 10.61
CA GLU A 31 -2.29 -2.13 10.17
C GLU A 31 -1.86 -2.35 8.71
N LEU A 32 -1.78 -1.28 7.93
CA LEU A 32 -1.19 -1.36 6.60
C LEU A 32 0.32 -1.58 6.72
N THR A 33 0.86 -2.48 5.91
CA THR A 33 2.29 -2.76 5.86
C THR A 33 2.92 -2.08 4.66
N SER A 34 3.73 -1.05 4.90
CA SER A 34 4.58 -0.45 3.87
C SER A 34 5.85 -1.27 3.70
N ILE A 35 6.22 -1.54 2.46
CA ILE A 35 7.45 -2.22 2.08
C ILE A 35 8.16 -1.39 1.03
N LEU A 36 9.45 -1.12 1.25
CA LEU A 36 10.35 -0.54 0.25
C LEU A 36 11.49 -1.53 0.00
N VAL A 37 11.73 -1.84 -1.27
CA VAL A 37 12.89 -2.61 -1.72
C VAL A 37 13.67 -1.74 -2.69
N ALA A 38 14.94 -1.50 -2.40
CA ALA A 38 15.81 -0.67 -3.23
C ALA A 38 17.05 -1.44 -3.68
N ARG A 39 17.47 -1.20 -4.90
CA ARG A 39 18.70 -1.70 -5.51
C ARG A 39 19.51 -0.53 -6.02
N ARG A 40 20.83 -0.55 -5.78
CA ARG A 40 21.71 0.58 -6.12
C ARG A 40 22.49 0.29 -7.39
N GLY A 41 22.31 1.15 -8.38
CA GLY A 41 23.00 1.13 -9.66
C GLY A 41 24.24 2.02 -9.71
N PRO A 42 24.79 2.23 -10.91
CA PRO A 42 25.84 3.22 -11.16
C PRO A 42 25.39 4.65 -10.81
N GLU A 43 26.35 5.55 -10.57
CA GLU A 43 26.12 7.00 -10.43
C GLU A 43 25.01 7.37 -9.41
N ASP A 44 24.87 6.57 -8.35
CA ASP A 44 23.89 6.78 -7.27
C ASP A 44 22.42 6.78 -7.72
N PHE A 45 22.12 6.08 -8.81
CA PHE A 45 20.75 5.70 -9.15
C PHE A 45 20.24 4.54 -8.30
N TYR A 46 18.96 4.58 -7.97
CA TYR A 46 18.25 3.57 -7.21
C TYR A 46 17.06 3.06 -8.02
N ALA A 47 17.00 1.75 -8.24
CA ALA A 47 15.75 1.09 -8.63
C ALA A 47 15.00 0.73 -7.36
N MET A 48 13.75 1.16 -7.25
CA MET A 48 12.96 0.99 -6.05
C MET A 48 11.58 0.44 -6.38
N GLY A 49 11.06 -0.39 -5.48
CA GLY A 49 9.73 -0.96 -5.51
C GLY A 49 9.07 -0.70 -4.16
N SER A 50 7.91 -0.07 -4.20
CA SER A 50 7.11 0.25 -3.03
C SER A 50 5.83 -0.58 -3.07
N PHE A 51 5.44 -1.11 -1.92
CA PHE A 51 4.18 -1.83 -1.73
C PHE A 51 3.48 -1.30 -0.47
N LEU A 52 2.19 -1.03 -0.57
CA LEU A 52 1.29 -0.86 0.56
C LEU A 52 0.40 -2.11 0.63
N VAL A 53 0.58 -2.91 1.67
CA VAL A 53 -0.06 -4.20 1.82
C VAL A 53 -1.08 -4.16 2.94
N ASP A 54 -2.31 -4.53 2.62
CA ASP A 54 -3.39 -4.81 3.55
C ASP A 54 -3.47 -6.33 3.78
N GLN A 55 -2.98 -6.77 4.92
CA GLN A 55 -3.00 -8.18 5.35
C GLN A 55 -4.35 -8.61 5.90
N ALA A 56 -5.21 -7.67 6.31
CA ALA A 56 -6.54 -7.96 6.83
C ALA A 56 -7.56 -8.20 5.70
N CYS A 57 -7.39 -7.64 4.50
CA CYS A 57 -8.37 -7.80 3.43
C CYS A 57 -7.79 -7.68 2.01
N LEU A 58 -7.34 -6.50 1.62
CA LEU A 58 -7.21 -6.17 0.19
C LEU A 58 -5.96 -6.75 -0.51
N GLY A 59 -5.01 -7.31 0.24
CA GLY A 59 -3.74 -7.74 -0.32
C GLY A 59 -2.86 -6.54 -0.65
N VAL A 60 -2.26 -6.48 -1.85
CA VAL A 60 -1.52 -5.27 -2.24
C VAL A 60 -2.51 -4.19 -2.67
N LYS A 61 -2.64 -3.16 -1.83
CA LYS A 61 -3.58 -2.05 -2.00
C LYS A 61 -3.05 -1.01 -2.99
N SER A 62 -1.76 -0.72 -2.95
CA SER A 62 -1.07 0.07 -3.97
C SER A 62 0.38 -0.37 -4.09
N ALA A 63 0.96 -0.20 -5.28
CA ALA A 63 2.36 -0.50 -5.52
C ALA A 63 2.89 0.26 -6.73
N PHE A 64 4.18 0.56 -6.74
CA PHE A 64 4.86 1.16 -7.90
C PHE A 64 6.34 0.84 -7.89
N GLY A 65 6.97 0.84 -9.07
CA GLY A 65 8.41 0.69 -9.20
C GLY A 65 9.00 1.79 -10.07
N ARG A 66 10.13 2.38 -9.68
CA ARG A 66 10.75 3.51 -10.40
C ARG A 66 12.27 3.51 -10.24
N ILE A 67 12.95 4.18 -11.17
CA ILE A 67 14.37 4.53 -11.05
C ILE A 67 14.42 5.99 -10.58
N LEU A 68 15.24 6.25 -9.58
CA LEU A 68 15.37 7.53 -8.91
C LEU A 68 16.85 7.89 -8.78
N ASP A 69 17.18 9.17 -8.81
CA ASP A 69 18.49 9.63 -8.34
C ASP A 69 18.59 9.56 -6.80
N GLU A 70 19.77 9.86 -6.24
CA GLU A 70 19.98 9.82 -4.79
C GLU A 70 19.04 10.77 -4.01
N LEU A 71 18.80 11.97 -4.54
CA LEU A 71 18.01 12.98 -3.85
C LEU A 71 16.53 12.57 -3.81
N GLU A 72 16.00 12.12 -4.94
CA GLU A 72 14.64 11.60 -5.08
C GLU A 72 14.43 10.38 -4.19
N TYR A 73 15.38 9.42 -4.22
CA TYR A 73 15.33 8.24 -3.37
C TYR A 73 15.28 8.60 -1.89
N ARG A 74 16.17 9.51 -1.45
CA ARG A 74 16.22 9.96 -0.05
C ARG A 74 14.94 10.67 0.38
N LYS A 75 14.35 11.52 -0.47
CA LYS A 75 13.09 12.21 -0.19
C LYS A 75 11.94 11.22 -0.01
N LEU A 76 11.78 10.29 -0.94
CA LEU A 76 10.71 9.29 -0.89
C LEU A 76 10.86 8.38 0.34
N ARG A 77 12.07 7.88 0.58
CA ARG A 77 12.38 7.07 1.76
C ARG A 77 12.09 7.82 3.07
N ALA A 78 12.41 9.11 3.14
CA ALA A 78 12.10 9.94 4.30
C ALA A 78 10.59 10.15 4.48
N GLN A 79 9.84 10.34 3.38
CA GLN A 79 8.39 10.45 3.41
C GLN A 79 7.75 9.17 3.95
N MET A 80 8.13 7.99 3.45
CA MET A 80 7.58 6.73 3.95
C MET A 80 7.85 6.54 5.45
N ARG A 81 9.04 6.95 5.93
CA ARG A 81 9.38 6.91 7.37
C ARG A 81 8.61 7.91 8.24
N ARG A 82 8.09 8.99 7.66
CA ARG A 82 7.20 9.90 8.40
C ARG A 82 5.79 9.33 8.52
N SER A 83 5.36 8.54 7.54
CA SER A 83 4.05 7.90 7.54
C SER A 83 4.00 6.68 8.46
N GLN A 84 5.04 5.86 8.49
CA GLN A 84 5.12 4.68 9.35
C GLN A 84 6.56 4.46 9.84
N GLU A 85 6.70 3.89 11.04
CA GLU A 85 8.01 3.43 11.51
C GLU A 85 8.48 2.26 10.64
N LEU A 86 9.58 2.45 9.90
CA LEU A 86 10.17 1.43 9.05
C LEU A 86 11.44 0.85 9.66
N ILE A 87 11.52 -0.48 9.71
CA ILE A 87 12.67 -1.25 10.17
C ILE A 87 13.37 -1.96 9.01
N PRO A 88 14.68 -2.26 9.11
CA PRO A 88 15.35 -3.12 8.15
C PRO A 88 14.68 -4.50 8.05
N GLY A 89 14.50 -4.99 6.82
CA GLY A 89 13.87 -6.27 6.53
C GLY A 89 14.73 -7.21 5.69
N ASP A 90 14.22 -8.42 5.48
CA ASP A 90 14.77 -9.41 4.54
C ASP A 90 13.94 -9.43 3.25
N ILE A 91 14.58 -9.62 2.09
CA ILE A 91 13.88 -9.61 0.80
C ILE A 91 12.89 -10.78 0.68
N ASN A 92 13.19 -11.94 1.27
CA ASN A 92 12.28 -13.09 1.25
C ASN A 92 11.07 -12.84 2.16
N LEU A 93 11.25 -12.12 3.28
CA LEU A 93 10.13 -11.68 4.12
C LEU A 93 9.21 -10.72 3.34
N ALA A 94 9.78 -9.68 2.71
CA ALA A 94 9.02 -8.75 1.88
C ALA A 94 8.21 -9.48 0.80
N ALA A 95 8.87 -10.39 0.06
CA ALA A 95 8.22 -11.17 -0.98
C ALA A 95 7.16 -12.14 -0.43
N LYS A 96 7.36 -12.69 0.77
CA LYS A 96 6.37 -13.56 1.44
C LYS A 96 5.13 -12.77 1.88
N ILE A 97 5.29 -11.58 2.47
CA ILE A 97 4.17 -10.71 2.83
C ILE A 97 3.32 -10.39 1.59
N VAL A 98 3.95 -9.94 0.51
CA VAL A 98 3.26 -9.64 -0.76
C VAL A 98 2.54 -10.88 -1.29
N ARG A 99 3.23 -12.02 -1.41
CA ARG A 99 2.66 -13.25 -1.98
C ARG A 99 1.46 -13.75 -1.18
N GLU A 100 1.59 -13.84 0.15
CA GLU A 100 0.56 -14.41 1.00
C GLU A 100 -0.65 -13.49 1.13
N SER A 101 -0.45 -12.18 1.22
CA SER A 101 -1.56 -11.20 1.26
C SER A 101 -2.31 -11.14 -0.07
N VAL A 102 -1.61 -11.21 -1.21
CA VAL A 102 -2.27 -11.29 -2.53
C VAL A 102 -3.05 -12.59 -2.68
N ALA A 103 -2.50 -13.72 -2.22
CA ALA A 103 -3.21 -15.00 -2.26
C ALA A 103 -4.46 -14.99 -1.36
N TYR A 104 -4.37 -14.38 -0.18
CA TYR A 104 -5.49 -14.17 0.73
C TYR A 104 -6.60 -13.36 0.07
N ALA A 105 -6.29 -12.16 -0.43
CA ALA A 105 -7.24 -11.27 -1.10
C ALA A 105 -7.94 -11.94 -2.30
N ARG A 106 -7.17 -12.68 -3.10
CA ARG A 106 -7.68 -13.41 -4.26
C ARG A 106 -8.67 -14.51 -3.89
N SER A 107 -8.57 -15.10 -2.70
CA SER A 107 -9.48 -16.16 -2.26
C SER A 107 -10.94 -15.69 -2.14
N PHE A 108 -11.16 -14.38 -2.03
CA PHE A 108 -12.48 -13.74 -2.01
C PHE A 108 -12.66 -12.68 -3.12
N GLY A 109 -11.94 -12.86 -4.23
CA GLY A 109 -12.21 -12.13 -5.47
C GLY A 109 -11.57 -10.74 -5.58
N ILE A 110 -10.79 -10.31 -4.58
CA ILE A 110 -10.04 -9.06 -4.65
C ILE A 110 -8.74 -9.30 -5.44
N LYS A 111 -8.48 -8.40 -6.39
CA LYS A 111 -7.24 -8.39 -7.17
C LYS A 111 -6.29 -7.35 -6.56
N PRO A 112 -4.97 -7.59 -6.59
CA PRO A 112 -4.02 -6.57 -6.20
C PRO A 112 -4.12 -5.35 -7.13
N ASP A 113 -3.55 -4.25 -6.66
CA ASP A 113 -3.30 -3.06 -7.47
C ASP A 113 -2.74 -3.43 -8.87
N PRO A 114 -3.29 -2.86 -9.96
CA PRO A 114 -2.88 -3.20 -11.32
C PRO A 114 -1.42 -2.80 -11.65
N ASP A 115 -0.89 -1.78 -10.97
CA ASP A 115 0.45 -1.22 -11.21
C ASP A 115 1.54 -1.95 -10.40
N ILE A 116 1.17 -2.99 -9.65
CA ILE A 116 2.08 -3.86 -8.88
C ILE A 116 3.22 -4.46 -9.73
N THR A 117 3.02 -4.60 -11.04
CA THR A 117 3.96 -5.28 -11.96
C THR A 117 5.38 -4.74 -11.87
N GLU A 118 5.53 -3.42 -11.81
CA GLU A 118 6.84 -2.76 -11.74
C GLU A 118 7.53 -2.98 -10.39
N ALA A 119 6.76 -2.89 -9.30
CA ALA A 119 7.27 -3.13 -7.96
C ALA A 119 7.77 -4.58 -7.78
N LEU A 120 7.06 -5.56 -8.37
CA LEU A 120 7.43 -6.99 -8.30
C LEU A 120 8.82 -7.27 -8.88
N LEU A 121 9.31 -6.46 -9.82
CA LEU A 121 10.66 -6.61 -10.36
C LEU A 121 11.72 -6.49 -9.26
N MET A 122 11.49 -5.68 -8.21
CA MET A 122 12.48 -5.49 -7.15
C MET A 122 12.64 -6.70 -6.23
N ILE A 123 11.65 -7.59 -6.18
CA ILE A 123 11.67 -8.83 -5.39
C ILE A 123 11.74 -10.09 -6.26
N GLN A 124 12.09 -9.95 -7.55
CA GLN A 124 12.05 -11.06 -8.52
C GLN A 124 13.01 -12.21 -8.22
N ASP A 125 14.10 -11.93 -7.49
CA ASP A 125 15.15 -12.89 -7.10
C ASP A 125 14.96 -13.43 -5.68
N ALA A 126 13.91 -13.00 -4.98
CA ALA A 126 13.57 -13.51 -3.67
C ALA A 126 12.98 -14.93 -3.75
N ASP A 127 13.24 -15.75 -2.73
CA ASP A 127 12.54 -16.99 -2.48
C ASP A 127 11.75 -16.88 -1.16
N PRO A 128 10.45 -16.54 -1.22
CA PRO A 128 9.60 -16.43 -0.05
C PRO A 128 9.57 -17.67 0.86
N ASN A 129 9.92 -18.86 0.35
CA ASN A 129 9.91 -20.10 1.13
C ASN A 129 11.13 -20.22 2.07
N LEU A 130 12.17 -19.41 1.83
CA LEU A 130 13.30 -19.28 2.74
C LEU A 130 12.93 -18.53 4.02
N CYS A 131 11.96 -17.61 3.95
CA CYS A 131 11.43 -16.92 5.12
C CYS A 131 10.61 -17.87 6.01
N LYS A 132 11.01 -17.98 7.29
CA LYS A 132 10.41 -18.87 8.29
C LYS A 132 9.31 -18.22 9.13
N GLU A 133 9.15 -16.92 9.03
CA GLU A 133 8.06 -16.20 9.71
C GLU A 133 6.70 -16.62 9.12
N THR A 134 5.68 -16.76 9.97
CA THR A 134 4.30 -16.84 9.52
C THR A 134 3.80 -15.43 9.24
N ILE A 135 3.16 -15.19 8.09
CA ILE A 135 2.54 -13.90 7.80
C ILE A 135 1.12 -13.89 8.39
N PRO A 136 0.81 -12.99 9.32
CA PRO A 136 -0.55 -12.84 9.84
C PRO A 136 -1.47 -12.33 8.73
N LEU A 137 -2.65 -12.93 8.62
CA LEU A 137 -3.65 -12.63 7.60
C LEU A 137 -5.03 -12.65 8.24
N GLY A 138 -5.92 -11.79 7.74
CA GLY A 138 -7.25 -11.58 8.30
C GLY A 138 -7.23 -10.69 9.53
N GLY A 139 -8.33 -10.00 9.75
CA GLY A 139 -8.52 -9.08 10.86
C GLY A 139 -9.28 -9.72 12.01
N ILE A 140 -10.42 -9.13 12.35
CA ILE A 140 -11.23 -9.48 13.51
C ILE A 140 -11.70 -10.94 13.38
N GLN A 141 -11.38 -11.75 14.39
CA GLN A 141 -11.72 -13.18 14.43
C GLN A 141 -11.18 -13.99 13.22
N GLY A 142 -10.15 -13.49 12.53
CA GLY A 142 -9.56 -14.15 11.35
C GLY A 142 -10.39 -13.99 10.06
N LYS A 143 -11.48 -13.21 10.08
CA LYS A 143 -12.23 -12.83 8.89
C LYS A 143 -11.52 -11.71 8.13
N PRO A 144 -11.79 -11.53 6.82
CA PRO A 144 -11.38 -10.33 6.13
C PRO A 144 -11.97 -9.10 6.83
N THR A 145 -11.15 -8.12 7.16
CA THR A 145 -11.62 -6.85 7.74
C THR A 145 -11.20 -5.71 6.82
N PHE A 146 -12.17 -5.15 6.09
CA PHE A 146 -11.92 -4.03 5.19
C PHE A 146 -11.97 -2.71 5.97
N ILE A 147 -10.84 -2.02 6.07
CA ILE A 147 -10.75 -0.67 6.61
C ILE A 147 -10.77 0.30 5.44
N ALA A 148 -11.84 1.09 5.32
CA ALA A 148 -12.01 2.04 4.25
C ALA A 148 -10.94 3.14 4.33
N GLY A 149 -10.18 3.30 3.25
CA GLY A 149 -9.26 4.41 3.04
C GLY A 149 -9.85 5.45 2.08
N PRO A 150 -9.28 6.66 2.06
CA PRO A 150 -9.80 7.78 1.27
C PRO A 150 -9.74 7.54 -0.25
N TYR A 151 -8.94 6.60 -0.72
CA TYR A 151 -8.76 6.29 -2.14
C TYR A 151 -9.46 4.99 -2.57
N ASP A 152 -10.23 4.36 -1.68
CA ASP A 152 -10.91 3.11 -2.00
C ASP A 152 -12.24 3.34 -2.71
N ASN A 153 -12.51 2.55 -3.75
CA ASN A 153 -13.88 2.39 -4.23
C ASN A 153 -14.62 1.41 -3.31
N ILE A 154 -15.15 1.95 -2.22
CA ILE A 154 -15.84 1.22 -1.15
C ILE A 154 -16.95 0.33 -1.71
N GLU A 155 -17.83 0.88 -2.55
CA GLU A 155 -18.98 0.17 -3.12
C GLU A 155 -18.54 -1.08 -3.91
N LYS A 156 -17.52 -0.94 -4.76
CA LYS A 156 -16.99 -2.05 -5.55
C LYS A 156 -16.34 -3.13 -4.68
N ILE A 157 -15.60 -2.73 -3.65
CA ILE A 157 -14.94 -3.66 -2.72
C ILE A 157 -15.99 -4.45 -1.95
N VAL A 158 -16.95 -3.77 -1.32
CA VAL A 158 -18.04 -4.38 -0.55
C VAL A 158 -18.84 -5.36 -1.42
N ARG A 159 -19.29 -4.94 -2.61
CA ARG A 159 -19.98 -5.83 -3.56
C ARG A 159 -19.17 -7.07 -3.91
N THR A 160 -17.84 -6.93 -4.04
CA THR A 160 -16.97 -8.08 -4.34
C THR A 160 -16.90 -9.03 -3.15
N LEU A 161 -16.74 -8.51 -1.94
CA LEU A 161 -16.69 -9.31 -0.72
C LEU A 161 -18.02 -10.01 -0.45
N GLU A 162 -19.15 -9.30 -0.51
CA GLU A 162 -20.49 -9.88 -0.35
C GLU A 162 -20.77 -11.00 -1.35
N LYS A 163 -20.35 -10.83 -2.61
CA LYS A 163 -20.52 -11.85 -3.64
C LYS A 163 -19.77 -13.15 -3.34
N HIS A 164 -18.60 -13.08 -2.70
CA HIS A 164 -17.75 -14.26 -2.44
C HIS A 164 -17.94 -14.85 -1.05
N LEU A 165 -18.23 -14.02 -0.05
CA LEU A 165 -18.24 -14.39 1.37
C LEU A 165 -19.62 -14.28 2.01
N GLY A 166 -20.58 -13.62 1.34
CA GLY A 166 -21.84 -13.20 1.94
C GLY A 166 -21.70 -11.96 2.83
N PRO A 167 -22.83 -11.37 3.26
CA PRO A 167 -22.83 -10.12 4.04
C PRO A 167 -22.17 -10.25 5.43
N ASP A 168 -22.21 -11.44 6.04
CA ASP A 168 -21.59 -11.70 7.37
C ASP A 168 -20.16 -12.27 7.27
N GLY A 169 -19.63 -12.38 6.05
CA GLY A 169 -18.38 -13.06 5.76
C GLY A 169 -17.13 -12.20 5.90
N PHE A 170 -17.29 -10.90 6.10
CA PHE A 170 -16.24 -9.92 6.31
C PHE A 170 -16.71 -8.84 7.28
N ASP A 171 -15.77 -8.15 7.92
CA ASP A 171 -16.05 -6.96 8.72
C ASP A 171 -15.65 -5.71 7.92
N MET A 172 -16.35 -4.60 8.17
CA MET A 172 -16.02 -3.31 7.58
C MET A 172 -15.85 -2.26 8.67
N VAL A 173 -14.77 -1.49 8.56
CA VAL A 173 -14.50 -0.32 9.42
C VAL A 173 -14.45 0.90 8.52
N ILE A 174 -15.31 1.86 8.77
CA ILE A 174 -15.24 3.19 8.17
C ILE A 174 -14.64 4.11 9.23
N PRO A 175 -13.38 4.55 9.08
CA PRO A 175 -12.85 5.60 9.93
C PRO A 175 -13.74 6.83 9.79
N LEU A 176 -14.27 7.33 10.91
CA LEU A 176 -14.84 8.66 10.93
C LEU A 176 -13.66 9.61 10.71
N MET A 177 -13.48 10.08 9.48
CA MET A 177 -12.58 11.19 9.20
C MET A 177 -13.03 12.35 10.10
N PRO A 178 -12.14 13.08 10.79
CA PRO A 178 -12.52 14.34 11.38
C PRO A 178 -12.77 15.29 10.20
N PHE A 179 -13.99 15.27 9.65
CA PHE A 179 -14.47 16.44 8.97
C PHE A 179 -14.34 17.59 9.95
N ILE A 180 -13.58 18.60 9.55
CA ILE A 180 -13.56 19.89 10.21
C ILE A 180 -15.02 20.33 10.20
N PHE A 181 -15.71 20.21 11.33
CA PHE A 181 -16.84 21.08 11.59
C PHE A 181 -16.20 22.46 11.64
N GLU A 182 -16.22 23.19 10.52
CA GLU A 182 -16.18 24.64 10.64
C GLU A 182 -17.41 24.97 11.48
N ASP A 183 -17.13 25.51 12.65
CA ASP A 183 -18.09 25.93 13.66
C ASP A 183 -18.97 27.03 13.07
N GLU A 184 -19.95 26.65 12.26
CA GLU A 184 -21.12 27.48 11.98
C GLU A 184 -22.36 26.70 12.38
N GLY A 185 -22.68 26.85 13.67
CA GLY A 185 -24.03 27.05 14.16
C GLY A 185 -25.14 26.16 13.59
N ASP A 186 -25.62 25.29 14.48
CA ASP A 186 -26.91 24.59 14.48
C ASP A 186 -26.81 23.10 14.15
N ASP A 187 -26.87 22.31 15.23
CA ASP A 187 -26.90 20.85 15.26
C ASP A 187 -28.08 20.27 14.44
N GLU A 188 -27.89 20.08 13.13
CA GLU A 188 -28.71 19.15 12.36
C GLU A 188 -27.83 17.96 11.94
N PHE A 189 -28.07 16.83 12.63
CA PHE A 189 -27.41 15.56 12.38
C PHE A 189 -27.79 15.05 10.98
N ILE A 190 -26.97 15.32 9.97
CA ILE A 190 -27.17 14.78 8.63
C ILE A 190 -26.92 13.27 8.70
N GLY A 191 -27.96 12.47 8.48
CA GLY A 191 -27.83 11.02 8.44
C GLY A 191 -26.96 10.59 7.26
N LEU A 192 -26.28 9.45 7.38
CA LEU A 192 -25.46 8.89 6.29
C LEU A 192 -26.25 8.64 4.99
N GLU A 193 -27.58 8.58 5.07
CA GLU A 193 -28.49 8.46 3.92
C GLU A 193 -28.66 9.79 3.16
N ASP A 194 -28.40 10.91 3.82
CA ASP A 194 -28.56 12.27 3.28
C ASP A 194 -27.21 12.91 2.88
N MET A 195 -26.10 12.18 3.04
CA MET A 195 -24.77 12.60 2.60
C MET A 195 -24.68 12.56 1.07
N ASP A 196 -24.55 13.74 0.45
CA ASP A 196 -24.31 13.87 -0.97
C ASP A 196 -22.85 13.50 -1.30
N TRP A 197 -22.64 12.27 -1.77
CA TRP A 197 -21.33 11.71 -2.07
C TRP A 197 -20.62 12.38 -3.24
N ASP A 198 -21.37 13.11 -4.09
CA ASP A 198 -20.83 13.80 -5.26
C ASP A 198 -20.06 15.09 -4.86
N ILE A 199 -20.21 15.58 -3.62
CA ILE A 199 -19.51 16.76 -3.10
C ILE A 199 -18.02 16.47 -2.77
N LEU A 200 -17.66 15.20 -2.55
CA LEU A 200 -16.30 14.82 -2.14
C LEU A 200 -15.30 14.72 -3.31
N ASP A 201 -15.75 14.82 -4.56
CA ASP A 201 -14.91 14.58 -5.73
C ASP A 201 -14.24 15.83 -6.33
N GLU A 202 -14.60 17.07 -5.93
CA GLU A 202 -14.10 18.26 -6.65
C GLU A 202 -13.23 19.29 -5.92
N GLU A 203 -13.26 19.51 -4.60
CA GLU A 203 -12.44 20.61 -4.03
C GLU A 203 -11.88 20.32 -2.64
N ALA A 204 -10.60 19.91 -2.57
CA ALA A 204 -9.65 20.31 -1.53
C ALA A 204 -8.31 19.56 -1.69
N PHE A 205 -7.52 19.86 -2.73
CA PHE A 205 -6.14 19.35 -2.77
C PHE A 205 -5.13 20.29 -3.44
N PHE A 206 -5.32 21.60 -3.36
CA PHE A 206 -4.25 22.55 -3.60
C PHE A 206 -4.48 23.83 -2.79
N GLU A 207 -3.97 23.85 -1.55
CA GLU A 207 -3.34 25.08 -1.07
C GLU A 207 -1.93 24.73 -0.60
N GLU A 208 -0.97 25.25 -1.36
CA GLU A 208 0.43 25.32 -1.04
C GLU A 208 0.61 26.16 0.24
N GLU A 209 1.30 25.62 1.24
CA GLU A 209 2.03 26.47 2.17
C GLU A 209 3.53 26.31 1.91
N GLU A 210 4.10 27.32 1.25
CA GLU A 210 5.42 27.85 1.58
C GLU A 210 5.28 29.37 1.83
N PRO A 211 6.22 30.00 2.55
CA PRO A 211 7.41 29.45 3.21
C PRO A 211 7.46 29.59 4.74
#